data_AF-F5HDG6-F1
#
_entry.id   AF-F5HDG6-F1
#
_cell.length_a   1.000
_cell.length_b   1.000
_cell.length_c   1.000
_cell.angle_alpha   90.00
_cell.angle_beta   90.00
_cell.angle_gamma   90.00
#
_symmetry.space_group_name_H-M   'P 1'
#
loop_
_entity.id
_entity.type
_entity.pdbx_description
1 polymer ?
#
loop_
_entity_poly.entity_id
_entity_poly.type
_entity_poly.pdbx_seq_one_letter_code
_entity_poly.pdbx_strand_id
1 'polypeptide(L)'
;MPTRSSIPATPRIISPSPTPSERDALDSYTGPMTRAARRRLATPLPVSEEGNEEDGVPALRKARTRSRSPVETRPTAGRRTSKKRTTKTADAKTTSTDSTAAAPKGDMAVSEKQEKEVSNGHLLPPQPAGYTGWGWKDISRSPSPLGLIPIHRHWKAFIHKHEVPRKALHVSIGFFVVWLYLSGTQTLSVCPYLMAALIPIAAVDVLRHHNAAFNRLYVKVLGALMRESEFTGYNGVIFYLLGAWIVLGFFPKDVGVVGTLLLSWCDTAASTFGRLYGRYTPRIRSGKSLAGSLAAFLVGVGTSAFFWGWLVPTKGPMPGDELFMFTGTLRLPQLLSEAVGLTPAQATISGGLALGIMSLWSGFVAAASEVANVCGLDDNLTIPVLSGLGIWGFLKIFG
;
A
#
# COMPACT_ATOMS: atom_id res chain seq x y z
N MET A 1 -31.98 30.87 59.75
CA MET A 1 -31.18 30.12 58.77
C MET A 1 -30.06 31.03 58.27
N PRO A 2 -28.77 30.65 58.37
CA PRO A 2 -27.66 31.48 57.92
C PRO A 2 -27.36 31.32 56.43
N THR A 3 -26.83 32.39 55.83
CA THR A 3 -26.46 32.53 54.43
C THR A 3 -25.24 31.71 54.02
N ARG A 4 -25.13 31.36 52.73
CA ARG A 4 -23.92 30.77 52.14
C ARG A 4 -22.76 31.78 52.13
N SER A 5 -21.54 31.30 52.30
CA SER A 5 -20.33 31.93 51.76
C SER A 5 -19.41 30.87 51.14
N SER A 6 -18.81 31.22 50.00
CA SER A 6 -17.94 30.32 49.22
C SER A 6 -16.48 30.46 49.63
N ILE A 7 -15.73 29.35 49.63
CA ILE A 7 -14.29 29.34 49.91
C ILE A 7 -13.54 30.15 48.83
N PRO A 8 -12.66 31.10 49.21
CA PRO A 8 -11.90 31.91 48.26
C PRO A 8 -10.76 31.13 47.61
N ALA A 9 -10.35 31.56 46.41
CA ALA A 9 -9.22 30.97 45.68
C ALA A 9 -7.86 31.41 46.26
N THR A 10 -6.87 30.53 46.18
CA THR A 10 -5.50 30.80 46.64
C THR A 10 -4.72 31.71 45.68
N PRO A 11 -3.79 32.54 46.17
CA PRO A 11 -3.11 33.55 45.36
C PRO A 11 -2.09 32.95 44.38
N ARG A 12 -1.98 33.54 43.19
CA ARG A 12 -0.86 33.31 42.28
C ARG A 12 0.33 34.15 42.71
N ILE A 13 1.45 33.50 43.01
CA ILE A 13 2.74 34.17 43.18
C ILE A 13 3.22 34.62 41.79
N ILE A 14 3.54 35.91 41.66
CA ILE A 14 4.13 36.51 40.46
C ILE A 14 5.56 36.94 40.84
N SER A 15 6.56 36.43 40.12
CA SER A 15 7.95 36.84 40.31
C SER A 15 8.12 38.33 39.93
N PRO A 16 8.93 39.11 40.65
CA PRO A 16 9.19 40.50 40.29
C PRO A 16 9.95 40.59 38.95
N SER A 17 9.70 41.66 38.21
CA SER A 17 10.47 42.03 37.02
C SER A 17 11.88 42.49 37.42
N PRO A 18 12.94 42.11 36.69
CA PRO A 18 14.30 42.59 36.96
C PRO A 18 14.40 44.10 36.74
N THR A 19 15.12 44.79 37.62
CA THR A 19 15.32 46.25 37.56
C THR A 19 16.42 46.62 36.55
N PRO A 20 16.46 47.88 36.03
CA PRO A 20 17.37 48.25 34.95
C PRO A 20 18.86 48.01 35.25
N SER A 21 19.26 48.09 36.52
CA SER A 21 20.63 47.92 37.00
C SER A 21 21.19 46.50 36.90
N GLU A 22 20.38 45.48 36.60
CA GLU A 22 20.87 44.10 36.42
C GLU A 22 21.39 43.81 34.99
N ARG A 23 21.25 44.75 34.05
CA ARG A 23 21.63 44.52 32.64
C ARG A 23 23.14 44.62 32.40
N ASP A 24 23.82 45.53 33.07
CA ASP A 24 25.24 45.83 32.83
C ASP A 24 26.19 44.83 33.53
N ALA A 25 25.65 43.89 34.30
CA ALA A 25 26.41 42.84 35.01
C ALA A 25 26.64 41.55 34.19
N LEU A 26 26.11 41.46 32.96
CA LEU A 26 26.10 40.21 32.19
C LEU A 26 27.42 39.87 31.48
N ASP A 27 28.25 40.87 31.19
CA ASP A 27 29.45 40.74 30.33
C ASP A 27 30.70 40.18 31.04
N SER A 28 30.58 39.59 32.22
CA SER A 28 31.75 39.06 32.98
C SER A 28 31.53 37.74 33.73
N TYR A 29 30.50 36.96 33.40
CA TYR A 29 30.28 35.64 34.02
C TYR A 29 30.40 34.47 33.02
N THR A 30 31.61 33.95 32.86
CA THR A 30 31.95 32.84 31.95
C THR A 30 31.78 31.44 32.57
N GLY A 31 30.62 31.19 33.20
CA GLY A 31 30.24 29.87 33.72
C GLY A 31 29.72 28.89 32.64
N PRO A 32 29.92 27.56 32.78
CA PRO A 32 29.50 26.57 31.78
C PRO A 32 27.96 26.37 31.74
N MET A 33 27.27 27.12 30.89
CA MET A 33 25.81 27.01 30.72
C MET A 33 25.35 25.79 29.89
N THR A 34 24.21 25.22 30.28
CA THR A 34 23.63 24.05 29.60
C THR A 34 22.99 24.41 28.25
N ARG A 35 22.96 23.43 27.33
CA ARG A 35 22.49 23.58 25.94
C ARG A 35 21.02 24.05 25.81
N ALA A 36 20.22 23.94 26.87
CA ALA A 36 18.83 24.42 26.91
C ALA A 36 18.73 25.94 27.11
N ALA A 37 19.60 26.54 27.93
CA ALA A 37 19.59 27.99 28.21
C ALA A 37 19.95 28.78 26.95
N ARG A 38 21.04 28.38 26.27
CA ARG A 38 21.54 29.02 25.03
C ARG A 38 20.52 29.04 23.89
N ARG A 39 19.49 28.17 23.92
CA ARG A 39 18.42 28.10 22.92
C ARG A 39 17.22 29.03 23.21
N ARG A 40 17.18 29.70 24.37
CA ARG A 40 16.10 30.64 24.73
C ARG A 40 16.37 32.10 24.37
N LEU A 41 17.64 32.52 24.27
CA LEU A 41 18.00 33.88 23.83
C LEU A 41 17.82 34.11 22.32
N ALA A 42 17.72 33.03 21.52
CA ALA A 42 17.80 33.10 20.05
C ALA A 42 16.43 33.16 19.35
N THR A 43 15.50 33.99 19.85
CA THR A 43 14.16 34.17 19.25
C THR A 43 13.69 35.63 19.39
N PRO A 44 13.68 36.44 18.31
CA PRO A 44 13.09 37.77 18.34
C PRO A 44 11.55 37.72 18.33
N LEU A 45 10.93 38.74 18.91
CA LEU A 45 9.47 38.96 18.88
C LEU A 45 9.05 39.63 17.56
N PRO A 46 7.85 39.35 17.02
CA PRO A 46 7.34 40.05 15.85
C PRO A 46 6.81 41.44 16.20
N VAL A 47 7.09 42.42 15.33
CA VAL A 47 6.48 43.76 15.34
C VAL A 47 5.13 43.71 14.59
N SER A 48 4.22 44.61 14.93
CA SER A 48 2.92 44.81 14.28
C SER A 48 2.88 46.16 13.56
N GLU A 49 2.47 46.16 12.29
CA GLU A 49 2.24 47.37 11.49
C GLU A 49 0.88 47.28 10.77
N GLU A 50 0.25 48.44 10.54
CA GLU A 50 -1.00 48.62 9.80
C GLU A 50 -0.73 49.47 8.53
N GLY A 51 -1.48 49.26 7.43
CA GLY A 51 -1.54 50.21 6.31
C GLY A 51 -1.54 49.63 4.89
N ASN A 52 -2.70 49.74 4.21
CA ASN A 52 -2.97 49.79 2.75
C ASN A 52 -2.16 48.99 1.70
N GLU A 53 -2.87 48.05 1.03
CA GLU A 53 -3.45 48.19 -0.34
C GLU A 53 -2.65 49.05 -1.38
N GLU A 54 -2.32 48.60 -2.60
CA GLU A 54 -2.49 47.34 -3.37
C GLU A 54 -1.20 47.09 -4.23
N ASP A 55 -1.02 46.19 -5.22
CA ASP A 55 -1.80 45.14 -5.92
C ASP A 55 -0.80 44.04 -6.42
N GLY A 56 -1.29 42.97 -7.05
CA GLY A 56 -0.54 42.21 -8.07
C GLY A 56 -0.62 40.69 -7.91
N VAL A 57 -1.51 40.03 -8.65
CA VAL A 57 -1.66 38.55 -8.72
C VAL A 57 -0.82 37.92 -9.86
N PRO A 58 -0.59 36.59 -9.95
CA PRO A 58 -1.11 35.47 -9.12
C PRO A 58 -0.09 34.40 -8.65
N ALA A 59 -0.36 33.71 -7.53
CA ALA A 59 0.30 32.43 -7.20
C ALA A 59 -0.56 31.42 -6.39
N LEU A 60 -0.95 30.33 -7.07
CA LEU A 60 -1.27 28.96 -6.58
C LEU A 60 -1.70 28.76 -5.10
N ARG A 61 -3.00 28.49 -4.89
CA ARG A 61 -3.60 28.10 -3.59
C ARG A 61 -2.98 26.82 -3.02
N LYS A 62 -2.30 26.92 -1.87
CA LYS A 62 -1.80 25.78 -1.07
C LYS A 62 -2.81 25.41 0.02
N ALA A 63 -3.38 24.20 -0.03
CA ALA A 63 -4.43 23.78 0.91
C ALA A 63 -3.94 23.66 2.36
N ARG A 64 -4.54 24.40 3.30
CA ARG A 64 -4.27 24.29 4.74
C ARG A 64 -5.14 23.20 5.39
N THR A 65 -4.55 22.43 6.30
CA THR A 65 -5.24 21.42 7.11
C THR A 65 -6.26 22.07 8.06
N ARG A 66 -7.54 21.70 7.98
CA ARG A 66 -8.54 22.10 8.98
C ARG A 66 -8.35 21.30 10.28
N SER A 67 -8.20 22.02 11.39
CA SER A 67 -8.39 21.49 12.74
C SER A 67 -9.87 21.18 13.00
N ARG A 68 -10.14 20.33 14.01
CA ARG A 68 -11.49 20.00 14.46
C ARG A 68 -11.91 20.91 15.61
N SER A 69 -13.15 21.38 15.59
CA SER A 69 -13.90 21.85 16.76
C SER A 69 -15.37 21.43 16.61
N PRO A 70 -16.12 21.17 17.71
CA PRO A 70 -17.51 20.73 17.64
C PRO A 70 -18.48 21.92 17.58
N VAL A 71 -19.63 21.72 16.93
CA VAL A 71 -20.81 22.60 16.99
C VAL A 71 -22.04 21.68 17.01
N GLU A 72 -22.99 21.93 17.91
CA GLU A 72 -24.16 21.05 18.13
C GLU A 72 -25.45 21.86 18.34
N THR A 73 -26.56 21.38 17.76
CA THR A 73 -27.94 21.94 17.81
C THR A 73 -28.09 23.33 17.14
N ARG A 74 -29.22 23.72 16.53
CA ARG A 74 -30.65 23.32 16.68
C ARG A 74 -31.34 23.07 15.33
N PRO A 75 -32.55 22.45 15.30
CA PRO A 75 -33.25 22.09 14.07
C PRO A 75 -34.11 23.22 13.49
N THR A 76 -34.30 23.20 12.16
CA THR A 76 -35.30 24.00 11.44
C THR A 76 -36.35 23.08 10.79
N ALA A 77 -37.55 23.03 11.39
CA ALA A 77 -38.68 22.31 10.83
C ALA A 77 -39.61 23.27 10.07
N GLY A 78 -40.10 22.85 8.90
CA GLY A 78 -41.34 23.38 8.31
C GLY A 78 -41.24 24.02 6.92
N ARG A 79 -41.69 23.26 5.91
CA ARG A 79 -42.64 23.77 4.89
C ARG A 79 -43.45 22.60 4.31
N ARG A 80 -44.78 22.71 4.30
CA ARG A 80 -45.71 21.69 3.75
C ARG A 80 -46.41 22.22 2.50
N THR A 81 -46.35 21.47 1.39
CA THR A 81 -47.27 21.51 0.25
C THR A 81 -47.25 20.11 -0.39
N SER A 82 -48.13 19.16 -0.06
CA SER A 82 -49.59 19.12 -0.31
C SER A 82 -49.96 19.07 -1.79
N LYS A 83 -50.23 17.86 -2.31
CA LYS A 83 -51.24 17.67 -3.36
C LYS A 83 -51.96 16.31 -3.20
N LYS A 84 -53.30 16.40 -3.15
CA LYS A 84 -54.31 15.34 -3.33
C LYS A 84 -54.12 14.61 -4.68
N ARG A 85 -54.66 13.41 -4.99
CA ARG A 85 -55.56 12.44 -4.34
C ARG A 85 -55.79 11.27 -5.32
N THR A 86 -56.01 10.04 -4.83
CA THR A 86 -57.14 9.15 -5.23
C THR A 86 -57.22 7.90 -4.34
N THR A 87 -58.43 7.39 -4.14
CA THR A 87 -58.76 6.24 -3.27
C THR A 87 -59.91 5.40 -3.84
N LYS A 88 -59.76 4.08 -3.80
CA LYS A 88 -60.81 3.04 -3.70
C LYS A 88 -60.15 1.87 -2.90
N THR A 89 -60.69 1.19 -1.86
CA THR A 89 -62.03 0.66 -1.51
C THR A 89 -62.48 -0.46 -2.46
N ALA A 90 -62.90 -1.67 -2.04
CA ALA A 90 -63.16 -2.25 -0.70
C ALA A 90 -63.10 -3.82 -0.84
N ASP A 91 -63.38 -4.77 0.07
CA ASP A 91 -63.81 -4.89 1.49
C ASP A 91 -63.64 -6.40 1.90
N ALA A 92 -64.06 -6.96 3.05
CA ALA A 92 -63.84 -6.63 4.47
C ALA A 92 -64.61 -7.63 5.39
N LYS A 93 -64.09 -8.85 5.63
CA LYS A 93 -64.64 -9.83 6.61
C LYS A 93 -63.48 -10.61 7.28
N THR A 94 -63.30 -10.73 8.60
CA THR A 94 -64.17 -10.69 9.80
C THR A 94 -64.89 -11.99 10.11
N THR A 95 -64.31 -12.79 11.03
CA THR A 95 -65.03 -13.39 12.17
C THR A 95 -64.08 -13.54 13.37
N SER A 96 -64.62 -13.48 14.59
CA SER A 96 -63.88 -13.52 15.85
C SER A 96 -64.73 -14.10 16.98
N THR A 97 -64.14 -14.94 17.84
CA THR A 97 -64.49 -15.19 19.27
C THR A 97 -63.35 -16.03 19.85
N ASP A 98 -62.76 -15.76 21.02
CA ASP A 98 -63.30 -15.72 22.39
C ASP A 98 -63.72 -17.12 22.93
N SER A 99 -63.44 -17.50 24.19
CA SER A 99 -62.77 -16.77 25.30
C SER A 99 -62.31 -17.68 26.46
N THR A 100 -61.75 -17.05 27.50
CA THR A 100 -61.73 -17.44 28.94
C THR A 100 -60.84 -18.58 29.46
N ALA A 101 -60.07 -18.20 30.48
CA ALA A 101 -59.17 -19.00 31.30
C ALA A 101 -59.86 -19.82 32.41
N ALA A 102 -59.16 -20.83 32.94
CA ALA A 102 -59.29 -21.31 34.32
C ALA A 102 -58.03 -22.07 34.77
N ALA A 103 -57.75 -22.07 36.09
CA ALA A 103 -56.80 -22.96 36.77
C ALA A 103 -57.29 -23.19 38.22
N PRO A 104 -57.14 -24.39 38.80
CA PRO A 104 -56.52 -24.46 40.14
C PRO A 104 -55.83 -25.79 40.54
N LYS A 105 -54.73 -25.70 41.33
CA LYS A 105 -54.14 -26.76 42.22
C LYS A 105 -53.60 -28.03 41.50
N GLY A 106 -52.59 -28.77 41.97
CA GLY A 106 -51.73 -28.72 43.18
C GLY A 106 -50.81 -29.99 43.19
N ASP A 107 -50.00 -30.32 44.19
CA ASP A 107 -49.60 -29.54 45.37
C ASP A 107 -48.39 -30.19 46.13
N MET A 108 -47.84 -29.45 47.11
CA MET A 108 -47.02 -29.87 48.29
C MET A 108 -45.76 -30.76 48.17
N ALA A 109 -44.60 -30.08 48.19
CA ALA A 109 -43.29 -30.47 48.75
C ALA A 109 -42.50 -29.17 49.05
N VAL A 110 -41.75 -28.90 50.14
CA VAL A 110 -41.21 -29.66 51.30
C VAL A 110 -40.10 -30.66 50.92
N SER A 111 -38.82 -30.50 51.31
CA SER A 111 -38.12 -29.48 52.14
C SER A 111 -36.65 -29.31 51.63
N GLU A 112 -35.63 -28.66 52.22
CA GLU A 112 -35.40 -28.07 53.58
C GLU A 112 -34.48 -26.81 53.48
N LYS A 113 -33.54 -26.59 54.43
CA LYS A 113 -32.66 -25.41 54.52
C LYS A 113 -31.20 -25.76 54.90
N GLN A 114 -30.24 -25.00 54.37
CA GLN A 114 -29.05 -24.41 55.02
C GLN A 114 -28.15 -23.78 53.92
N GLU A 115 -27.36 -22.73 54.14
CA GLU A 115 -27.51 -21.59 55.07
C GLU A 115 -26.78 -20.37 54.46
N LYS A 116 -26.94 -19.16 55.01
CA LYS A 116 -26.23 -17.96 54.50
C LYS A 116 -24.84 -17.84 55.11
N GLU A 117 -23.83 -17.67 54.28
CA GLU A 117 -22.60 -16.97 54.67
C GLU A 117 -22.35 -15.78 53.73
N VAL A 118 -22.06 -14.62 54.33
CA VAL A 118 -21.75 -13.38 53.60
C VAL A 118 -20.29 -13.05 53.89
N SER A 119 -19.41 -13.31 52.93
CA SER A 119 -17.98 -12.98 53.02
C SER A 119 -17.62 -11.84 52.09
N ASN A 120 -16.71 -10.98 52.53
CA ASN A 120 -16.49 -9.65 51.96
C ASN A 120 -15.61 -9.69 50.69
N GLY A 121 -16.01 -8.91 49.68
CA GLY A 121 -15.28 -8.83 48.42
C GLY A 121 -14.00 -8.01 48.50
N HIS A 122 -12.85 -8.68 48.66
CA HIS A 122 -11.56 -8.23 48.13
C HIS A 122 -10.62 -9.43 47.94
N LEU A 123 -9.74 -9.35 46.93
CA LEU A 123 -8.68 -10.33 46.61
C LEU A 123 -9.16 -11.72 46.11
N LEU A 124 -9.68 -11.76 44.88
CA LEU A 124 -9.66 -12.97 44.04
C LEU A 124 -8.93 -12.66 42.72
N PRO A 125 -7.99 -13.51 42.25
CA PRO A 125 -7.42 -13.38 40.91
C PRO A 125 -8.45 -13.75 39.84
N PRO A 126 -8.45 -13.09 38.67
CA PRO A 126 -9.49 -13.29 37.66
C PRO A 126 -9.39 -14.67 36.99
N GLN A 127 -10.36 -15.55 37.27
CA GLN A 127 -10.51 -16.82 36.55
C GLN A 127 -11.18 -16.60 35.18
N PRO A 128 -10.63 -17.17 34.08
CA PRO A 128 -11.18 -16.97 32.73
C PRO A 128 -12.15 -18.09 32.34
N ALA A 129 -13.46 -17.87 32.50
CA ALA A 129 -14.50 -18.77 31.99
C ALA A 129 -15.70 -18.01 31.42
N GLY A 130 -15.69 -17.78 30.10
CA GLY A 130 -16.79 -17.14 29.37
C GLY A 130 -16.49 -17.13 27.87
N TYR A 131 -17.31 -17.79 27.06
CA TYR A 131 -17.06 -17.98 25.63
C TYR A 131 -17.12 -16.66 24.83
N THR A 132 -16.01 -16.24 24.22
CA THR A 132 -15.97 -15.65 22.85
C THR A 132 -14.52 -15.33 22.40
N GLY A 133 -14.23 -15.57 21.12
CA GLY A 133 -13.10 -14.92 20.41
C GLY A 133 -11.67 -15.40 20.72
N TRP A 134 -11.22 -16.49 20.07
CA TRP A 134 -9.82 -16.92 20.10
C TRP A 134 -8.93 -15.97 19.25
N GLY A 135 -8.32 -14.99 19.90
CA GLY A 135 -7.56 -13.90 19.26
C GLY A 135 -6.12 -14.26 18.89
N TRP A 136 -5.54 -13.54 17.92
CA TRP A 136 -4.19 -13.79 17.36
C TRP A 136 -2.99 -13.50 18.30
N LYS A 137 -3.15 -13.56 19.63
CA LYS A 137 -2.06 -13.32 20.60
C LYS A 137 -1.22 -14.57 20.89
N ASP A 138 -1.81 -15.76 20.84
CA ASP A 138 -1.16 -16.98 21.34
C ASP A 138 -0.24 -17.72 20.36
N ILE A 139 -0.36 -17.44 19.06
CA ILE A 139 0.37 -18.18 18.01
C ILE A 139 1.77 -17.59 17.75
N SER A 140 2.09 -16.39 18.28
CA SER A 140 3.40 -15.76 18.11
C SER A 140 4.43 -16.15 19.18
N ARG A 141 4.31 -17.34 19.80
CA ARG A 141 5.34 -17.90 20.71
C ARG A 141 6.54 -18.32 19.84
N SER A 142 7.67 -17.63 19.83
CA SER A 142 8.24 -16.73 20.85
C SER A 142 8.14 -15.21 20.58
N PRO A 143 7.55 -14.42 21.50
CA PRO A 143 8.04 -13.09 21.83
C PRO A 143 9.01 -13.18 23.02
N SER A 144 9.79 -12.13 23.29
CA SER A 144 10.38 -11.95 24.62
C SER A 144 9.25 -11.75 25.65
N PRO A 145 9.27 -12.43 26.82
CA PRO A 145 8.08 -12.71 27.64
C PRO A 145 7.40 -11.51 28.31
N LEU A 146 7.91 -10.29 28.09
CA LEU A 146 7.42 -9.04 28.68
C LEU A 146 7.04 -7.97 27.63
N GLY A 147 7.28 -8.19 26.34
CA GLY A 147 7.03 -7.20 25.28
C GLY A 147 7.77 -5.86 25.45
N LEU A 148 8.79 -5.82 26.31
CA LEU A 148 9.37 -4.60 26.89
C LEU A 148 10.24 -3.78 25.94
N ILE A 149 10.51 -4.27 24.73
CA ILE A 149 11.45 -3.66 23.78
C ILE A 149 10.66 -3.00 22.63
N PRO A 150 10.58 -1.65 22.55
CA PRO A 150 9.77 -0.93 21.55
C PRO A 150 10.12 -1.26 20.09
N ILE A 151 11.36 -1.73 19.84
CA ILE A 151 11.90 -1.97 18.50
C ILE A 151 11.05 -2.93 17.67
N HIS A 152 10.45 -3.96 18.28
CA HIS A 152 9.59 -4.92 17.58
C HIS A 152 8.28 -4.30 17.07
N ARG A 153 7.72 -3.32 17.79
CA ARG A 153 6.54 -2.57 17.32
C ARG A 153 6.89 -1.69 16.13
N HIS A 154 8.05 -1.03 16.16
CA HIS A 154 8.54 -0.22 15.03
C HIS A 154 8.88 -1.10 13.81
N TRP A 155 9.51 -2.26 14.03
CA TRP A 155 9.76 -3.25 12.98
C TRP A 155 8.47 -3.78 12.34
N LYS A 156 7.48 -4.20 13.13
CA LYS A 156 6.19 -4.66 12.58
C LYS A 156 5.48 -3.56 11.80
N ALA A 157 5.45 -2.33 12.32
CA ALA A 157 4.89 -1.19 11.62
C ALA A 157 5.64 -0.87 10.30
N PHE A 158 6.98 -0.98 10.29
CA PHE A 158 7.79 -0.80 9.10
C PHE A 158 7.53 -1.88 8.04
N ILE A 159 7.46 -3.15 8.44
CA ILE A 159 7.21 -4.32 7.57
C ILE A 159 5.89 -4.18 6.84
N HIS A 160 4.80 -3.89 7.56
CA HIS A 160 3.48 -3.69 6.94
C HIS A 160 3.47 -2.43 6.06
N LYS A 161 3.96 -1.29 6.57
CA LYS A 161 3.94 -0.01 5.85
C LYS A 161 4.67 -0.04 4.49
N HIS A 162 5.71 -0.86 4.35
CA HIS A 162 6.49 -0.96 3.12
C HIS A 162 6.22 -2.23 2.29
N GLU A 163 5.25 -3.06 2.69
CA GLU A 163 4.91 -4.35 2.03
C GLU A 163 6.11 -5.30 1.91
N VAL A 164 6.98 -5.33 2.92
CA VAL A 164 8.28 -6.04 2.84
C VAL A 164 8.15 -7.53 2.46
N PRO A 165 7.21 -8.33 3.01
CA PRO A 165 7.11 -9.76 2.67
C PRO A 165 6.64 -9.99 1.22
N ARG A 166 5.65 -9.21 0.75
CA ARG A 166 5.21 -9.22 -0.66
C ARG A 166 6.39 -8.91 -1.58
N LYS A 167 7.15 -7.85 -1.28
CA LYS A 167 8.29 -7.43 -2.11
C LYS A 167 9.43 -8.44 -2.10
N ALA A 168 9.72 -9.07 -0.96
CA ALA A 168 10.73 -10.12 -0.89
C ALA A 168 10.36 -11.32 -1.79
N LEU A 169 9.10 -11.77 -1.74
CA LEU A 169 8.58 -12.80 -2.65
C LEU A 169 8.69 -12.35 -4.12
N HIS A 170 8.18 -11.16 -4.43
CA HIS A 170 8.12 -10.59 -5.78
C HIS A 170 9.53 -10.41 -6.41
N VAL A 171 10.52 -9.93 -5.64
CA VAL A 171 11.95 -9.86 -6.06
C VAL A 171 12.58 -11.25 -6.22
N SER A 172 12.24 -12.20 -5.34
CA SER A 172 12.82 -13.56 -5.38
C SER A 172 12.45 -14.32 -6.66
N ILE A 173 11.29 -14.03 -7.26
CA ILE A 173 10.87 -14.64 -8.52
C ILE A 173 11.78 -14.21 -9.67
N GLY A 174 12.31 -12.97 -9.68
CA GLY A 174 13.32 -12.56 -10.66
C GLY A 174 14.62 -13.38 -10.57
N PHE A 175 15.10 -13.64 -9.35
CA PHE A 175 16.26 -14.53 -9.14
C PHE A 175 15.96 -15.98 -9.54
N PHE A 176 14.73 -16.46 -9.31
CA PHE A 176 14.28 -17.77 -9.78
C PHE A 176 14.21 -17.86 -11.32
N VAL A 177 13.78 -16.80 -12.01
CA VAL A 177 13.80 -16.70 -13.48
C VAL A 177 15.23 -16.69 -14.03
N VAL A 178 16.16 -15.98 -13.39
CA VAL A 178 17.60 -16.06 -13.73
C VAL A 178 18.13 -17.49 -13.55
N TRP A 179 17.75 -18.17 -12.46
CA TRP A 179 18.14 -19.56 -12.22
C TRP A 179 17.56 -20.53 -13.27
N LEU A 180 16.30 -20.39 -13.66
CA LEU A 180 15.68 -21.18 -14.74
C LEU A 180 16.39 -20.98 -16.09
N TYR A 181 16.71 -19.73 -16.44
CA TYR A 181 17.49 -19.41 -17.65
C TYR A 181 18.88 -20.08 -17.61
N LEU A 182 19.61 -19.93 -16.51
CA LEU A 182 20.94 -20.55 -16.32
C LEU A 182 20.90 -22.08 -16.25
N SER A 183 19.74 -22.67 -15.94
CA SER A 183 19.48 -24.11 -15.98
C SER A 183 19.03 -24.59 -17.37
N GLY A 184 19.15 -23.76 -18.41
CA GLY A 184 18.80 -24.09 -19.78
C GLY A 184 17.30 -24.32 -20.03
N THR A 185 16.42 -23.90 -19.11
CA THR A 185 14.98 -24.20 -19.19
C THR A 185 14.28 -23.35 -20.25
N GLN A 186 13.44 -23.99 -21.07
CA GLN A 186 12.62 -23.31 -22.08
C GLN A 186 11.38 -22.66 -21.45
N THR A 187 10.99 -21.47 -21.90
CA THR A 187 9.86 -20.71 -21.33
C THR A 187 8.53 -21.47 -21.44
N LEU A 188 8.30 -22.16 -22.57
CA LEU A 188 7.13 -23.00 -22.80
C LEU A 188 7.05 -24.17 -21.81
N SER A 189 8.18 -24.71 -21.34
CA SER A 189 8.22 -25.77 -20.32
C SER A 189 7.83 -25.26 -18.93
N VAL A 190 7.94 -23.95 -18.66
CA VAL A 190 7.52 -23.32 -17.39
C VAL A 190 6.01 -23.06 -17.38
N CYS A 191 5.41 -22.81 -18.55
CA CYS A 191 3.99 -22.49 -18.72
C CYS A 191 3.00 -23.50 -18.07
N PRO A 192 3.15 -24.84 -18.19
CA PRO A 192 2.24 -25.78 -17.50
C PRO A 192 2.33 -25.68 -15.97
N TYR A 193 3.51 -25.42 -15.40
CA TYR A 193 3.66 -25.21 -13.96
C TYR A 193 3.02 -23.90 -13.48
N LEU A 194 3.10 -22.83 -14.29
CA LEU A 194 2.38 -21.58 -14.02
C LEU A 194 0.86 -21.78 -14.02
N MET A 195 0.32 -22.56 -14.97
CA MET A 195 -1.12 -22.89 -14.98
C MET A 195 -1.53 -23.81 -13.82
N ALA A 196 -0.68 -24.79 -13.47
CA ALA A 196 -0.89 -25.67 -12.32
C ALA A 196 -0.85 -24.94 -10.97
N ALA A 197 -0.18 -23.79 -10.88
CA ALA A 197 -0.25 -22.87 -9.74
C ALA A 197 -1.46 -21.92 -9.84
N LEU A 198 -1.68 -21.30 -11.01
CA LEU A 198 -2.70 -20.29 -11.24
C LEU A 198 -4.12 -20.82 -11.01
N ILE A 199 -4.47 -22.00 -11.54
CA ILE A 199 -5.84 -22.54 -11.47
C ILE A 199 -6.24 -22.83 -10.00
N PRO A 200 -5.47 -23.56 -9.18
CA PRO A 200 -5.79 -23.75 -7.77
C PRO A 200 -5.76 -22.45 -6.97
N ILE A 201 -4.80 -21.55 -7.19
CA ILE A 201 -4.71 -20.28 -6.45
C ILE A 201 -5.94 -19.41 -6.75
N ALA A 202 -6.35 -19.28 -8.02
CA ALA A 202 -7.54 -18.52 -8.39
C ALA A 202 -8.83 -19.16 -7.84
N ALA A 203 -8.97 -20.49 -7.90
CA ALA A 203 -10.12 -21.20 -7.35
C ALA A 203 -10.23 -21.02 -5.82
N VAL A 204 -9.11 -21.08 -5.11
CA VAL A 204 -9.05 -20.84 -3.65
C VAL A 204 -9.35 -19.38 -3.31
N ASP A 205 -8.89 -18.43 -4.13
CA ASP A 205 -9.19 -17.01 -3.95
C ASP A 205 -10.68 -16.72 -4.12
N VAL A 206 -11.31 -17.22 -5.19
CA VAL A 206 -12.76 -17.15 -5.40
C VAL A 206 -13.52 -17.77 -4.22
N LEU A 207 -13.11 -18.96 -3.77
CA LEU A 207 -13.75 -19.66 -2.65
C LEU A 207 -13.70 -18.86 -1.33
N ARG A 208 -12.67 -18.03 -1.10
CA ARG A 208 -12.59 -17.17 0.10
C ARG A 208 -13.67 -16.10 0.12
N HIS A 209 -14.11 -15.60 -1.04
CA HIS A 209 -15.20 -14.61 -1.10
C HIS A 209 -16.58 -15.24 -0.80
N HIS A 210 -16.75 -16.55 -1.03
CA HIS A 210 -18.01 -17.25 -0.73
C HIS A 210 -18.14 -17.74 0.72
N ASN A 211 -17.04 -17.98 1.44
CA ASN A 211 -17.07 -18.52 2.80
C ASN A 211 -16.30 -17.64 3.80
N ALA A 212 -17.04 -16.92 4.66
CA ALA A 212 -16.46 -16.02 5.65
C ALA A 212 -15.60 -16.70 6.73
N ALA A 213 -15.81 -17.99 7.01
CA ALA A 213 -14.92 -18.76 7.90
C ALA A 213 -13.61 -19.12 7.20
N PHE A 214 -13.68 -19.51 5.92
CA PHE A 214 -12.50 -19.77 5.11
C PHE A 214 -11.69 -18.49 4.86
N ASN A 215 -12.33 -17.35 4.61
CA ASN A 215 -11.64 -16.06 4.48
C ASN A 215 -10.83 -15.70 5.74
N ARG A 216 -11.37 -15.96 6.94
CA ARG A 216 -10.64 -15.75 8.20
C ARG A 216 -9.40 -16.64 8.32
N LEU A 217 -9.42 -17.87 7.78
CA LEU A 217 -8.25 -18.74 7.70
C LEU A 217 -7.26 -18.27 6.64
N TYR A 218 -7.73 -17.96 5.43
CA TYR A 218 -6.94 -17.44 4.32
C TYR A 218 -6.16 -16.20 4.73
N VAL A 219 -6.84 -15.18 5.29
CA VAL A 219 -6.22 -13.92 5.72
C VAL A 219 -5.30 -14.11 6.94
N LYS A 220 -5.56 -15.10 7.80
CA LYS A 220 -4.65 -15.47 8.91
C LYS A 220 -3.32 -16.05 8.41
N VAL A 221 -3.33 -16.78 7.29
CA VAL A 221 -2.13 -17.44 6.73
C VAL A 221 -1.41 -16.55 5.71
N LEU A 222 -2.15 -15.94 4.78
CA LEU A 222 -1.61 -15.22 3.62
C LEU A 222 -1.64 -13.69 3.76
N GLY A 223 -2.32 -13.14 4.77
CA GLY A 223 -2.48 -11.70 4.98
C GLY A 223 -1.19 -10.91 5.25
N ALA A 224 -0.04 -11.59 5.41
CA ALA A 224 1.28 -10.95 5.44
C ALA A 224 1.85 -10.62 4.04
N LEU A 225 1.33 -11.26 2.99
CA LEU A 225 1.69 -11.07 1.58
C LEU A 225 0.68 -10.19 0.83
N MET A 226 -0.57 -10.12 1.32
CA MET A 226 -1.66 -9.34 0.73
C MET A 226 -1.51 -7.82 0.96
N ARG A 227 -1.97 -7.02 0.00
CA ARG A 227 -2.28 -5.59 0.17
C ARG A 227 -3.66 -5.42 0.81
N GLU A 228 -3.89 -4.27 1.46
CA GLU A 228 -5.17 -3.97 2.13
C GLU A 228 -6.37 -3.99 1.16
N SER A 229 -6.15 -3.61 -0.11
CA SER A 229 -7.15 -3.69 -1.19
C SER A 229 -7.55 -5.11 -1.59
N GLU A 230 -6.67 -6.10 -1.36
CA GLU A 230 -6.88 -7.51 -1.72
C GLU A 230 -7.69 -8.24 -0.64
N PHE A 231 -8.02 -7.57 0.48
CA PHE A 231 -8.98 -8.11 1.45
C PHE A 231 -10.40 -8.18 0.86
N THR A 232 -10.80 -7.17 0.09
CA THR A 232 -12.11 -7.10 -0.59
C THR A 232 -12.05 -7.49 -2.06
N GLY A 233 -10.95 -7.18 -2.76
CA GLY A 233 -10.69 -7.63 -4.13
C GLY A 233 -9.95 -8.96 -4.23
N TYR A 234 -9.63 -9.38 -5.45
CA TYR A 234 -8.82 -10.57 -5.74
C TYR A 234 -7.34 -10.37 -5.36
N ASN A 235 -6.61 -11.47 -5.16
CA ASN A 235 -5.19 -11.46 -4.81
C ASN A 235 -4.29 -11.22 -6.04
N GLY A 236 -3.38 -10.23 -5.96
CA GLY A 236 -2.40 -9.89 -7.00
C GLY A 236 -1.52 -11.04 -7.50
N VAL A 237 -1.36 -12.12 -6.75
CA VAL A 237 -0.64 -13.34 -7.20
C VAL A 237 -1.30 -13.96 -8.44
N ILE A 238 -2.62 -13.87 -8.59
CA ILE A 238 -3.35 -14.37 -9.77
C ILE A 238 -2.90 -13.59 -11.02
N PHE A 239 -2.90 -12.26 -10.93
CA PHE A 239 -2.46 -11.36 -12.00
C PHE A 239 -0.98 -11.51 -12.33
N TYR A 240 -0.13 -11.76 -11.31
CA TYR A 240 1.30 -12.06 -11.49
C TYR A 240 1.50 -13.35 -12.31
N LEU A 241 0.87 -14.45 -11.90
CA LEU A 241 1.01 -15.75 -12.56
C LEU A 241 0.45 -15.72 -13.99
N LEU A 242 -0.67 -15.02 -14.20
CA LEU A 242 -1.24 -14.81 -15.53
C LEU A 242 -0.33 -13.94 -16.42
N GLY A 243 0.22 -12.84 -15.89
CA GLY A 243 1.16 -11.98 -16.61
C GLY A 243 2.45 -12.69 -17.01
N ALA A 244 3.03 -13.48 -16.10
CA ALA A 244 4.18 -14.33 -16.37
C ALA A 244 3.85 -15.43 -17.41
N TRP A 245 2.69 -16.07 -17.32
CA TRP A 245 2.26 -17.08 -18.29
C TRP A 245 2.06 -16.51 -19.69
N ILE A 246 1.42 -15.34 -19.83
CA ILE A 246 1.29 -14.65 -21.13
C ILE A 246 2.68 -14.33 -21.68
N VAL A 247 3.56 -13.74 -20.87
CA VAL A 247 4.85 -13.25 -21.36
C VAL A 247 5.83 -14.38 -21.71
N LEU A 248 5.83 -15.47 -20.96
CA LEU A 248 6.67 -16.64 -21.23
C LEU A 248 6.09 -17.58 -22.31
N GLY A 249 4.77 -17.51 -22.55
CA GLY A 249 4.06 -18.32 -23.53
C GLY A 249 3.97 -17.71 -24.94
N PHE A 250 3.88 -16.38 -25.06
CA PHE A 250 3.61 -15.70 -26.33
C PHE A 250 4.79 -14.88 -26.90
N PHE A 251 5.83 -14.59 -26.11
CA PHE A 251 7.04 -13.90 -26.62
C PHE A 251 8.24 -14.84 -26.74
N PRO A 252 9.21 -14.52 -27.63
CA PRO A 252 10.49 -15.22 -27.70
C PRO A 252 11.26 -15.20 -26.38
N LYS A 253 12.16 -16.17 -26.20
CA LYS A 253 12.78 -16.52 -24.91
C LYS A 253 13.43 -15.34 -24.19
N ASP A 254 14.15 -14.47 -24.91
CA ASP A 254 14.78 -13.27 -24.34
C ASP A 254 13.75 -12.25 -23.87
N VAL A 255 12.79 -11.88 -24.72
CA VAL A 255 11.74 -10.92 -24.37
C VAL A 255 10.85 -11.45 -23.24
N GLY A 256 10.56 -12.76 -23.22
CA GLY A 256 9.79 -13.42 -22.16
C GLY A 256 10.51 -13.39 -20.80
N VAL A 257 11.81 -13.70 -20.79
CA VAL A 257 12.64 -13.61 -19.58
C VAL A 257 12.75 -12.16 -19.10
N VAL A 258 13.12 -11.22 -19.98
CA VAL A 258 13.28 -9.80 -19.61
C VAL A 258 11.95 -9.21 -19.13
N GLY A 259 10.82 -9.44 -19.81
CA GLY A 259 9.50 -8.96 -19.37
C GLY A 259 9.11 -9.45 -17.97
N THR A 260 9.50 -10.68 -17.62
CA THR A 260 9.27 -11.25 -16.28
C THR A 260 10.24 -10.68 -15.23
N LEU A 261 11.49 -10.38 -15.61
CA LEU A 261 12.46 -9.67 -14.75
C LEU A 261 12.04 -8.21 -14.50
N LEU A 262 11.47 -7.54 -15.50
CA LEU A 262 10.92 -6.19 -15.37
C LEU A 262 9.72 -6.16 -14.41
N LEU A 263 8.77 -7.10 -14.52
CA LEU A 263 7.73 -7.30 -13.50
C LEU A 263 8.35 -7.46 -12.10
N SER A 264 9.32 -8.35 -11.95
CA SER A 264 9.97 -8.65 -10.66
C SER A 264 10.64 -7.42 -10.04
N TRP A 265 11.60 -6.81 -10.75
CA TRP A 265 12.50 -5.81 -10.18
C TRP A 265 12.01 -4.37 -10.40
N CYS A 266 11.26 -4.07 -11.46
CA CYS A 266 10.78 -2.69 -11.71
C CYS A 266 9.53 -2.33 -10.91
N ASP A 267 8.53 -3.21 -10.69
CA ASP A 267 7.40 -2.91 -9.78
C ASP A 267 7.90 -2.74 -8.33
N THR A 268 8.79 -3.62 -7.88
CA THR A 268 9.32 -3.57 -6.52
C THR A 268 10.20 -2.34 -6.30
N ALA A 269 10.93 -1.87 -7.31
CA ALA A 269 11.58 -0.56 -7.31
C ALA A 269 10.55 0.59 -7.31
N ALA A 270 9.65 0.65 -8.29
CA ALA A 270 8.65 1.72 -8.44
C ALA A 270 7.77 1.89 -7.21
N SER A 271 7.21 0.80 -6.69
CA SER A 271 6.38 0.80 -5.49
C SER A 271 7.19 0.98 -4.20
N THR A 272 8.53 0.91 -4.23
CA THR A 272 9.39 1.27 -3.09
C THR A 272 9.75 2.75 -3.12
N PHE A 273 10.38 3.21 -4.19
CA PHE A 273 10.81 4.60 -4.33
C PHE A 273 9.64 5.58 -4.49
N GLY A 274 8.52 5.15 -5.09
CA GLY A 274 7.26 5.91 -5.11
C GLY A 274 6.65 6.11 -3.72
N ARG A 275 6.79 5.14 -2.80
CA ARG A 275 6.30 5.28 -1.41
C ARG A 275 7.26 6.05 -0.49
N LEU A 276 8.57 5.96 -0.74
CA LEU A 276 9.58 6.72 -0.01
C LEU A 276 9.66 8.19 -0.45
N TYR A 277 9.67 8.43 -1.77
CA TYR A 277 10.00 9.72 -2.37
C TYR A 277 8.92 10.32 -3.29
N GLY A 278 7.82 9.61 -3.59
CA GLY A 278 6.68 10.12 -4.35
C GLY A 278 5.89 11.26 -3.67
N ARG A 279 6.28 11.66 -2.45
CA ARG A 279 5.81 12.89 -1.79
C ARG A 279 6.65 14.14 -2.09
N TYR A 280 7.85 13.96 -2.66
CA TYR A 280 8.80 15.02 -2.99
C TYR A 280 8.89 15.29 -4.50
N THR A 281 8.26 14.45 -5.32
CA THR A 281 8.31 14.52 -6.79
C THR A 281 6.91 14.73 -7.38
N PRO A 282 6.79 15.22 -8.62
CA PRO A 282 5.52 15.33 -9.31
C PRO A 282 4.77 13.99 -9.37
N ARG A 283 3.45 14.06 -9.22
CA ARG A 283 2.56 12.92 -9.47
C ARG A 283 2.20 12.89 -10.94
N ILE A 284 2.58 11.82 -11.64
CA ILE A 284 2.26 11.62 -13.06
C ILE A 284 0.80 11.19 -13.21
N ARG A 285 0.28 10.41 -12.25
CA ARG A 285 -1.12 9.97 -12.17
C ARG A 285 -1.58 9.94 -10.72
N SER A 286 -2.89 9.78 -10.48
CA SER A 286 -3.35 9.33 -9.16
C SER A 286 -2.67 8.00 -8.80
N GLY A 287 -2.01 7.93 -7.64
CA GLY A 287 -1.24 6.76 -7.19
C GLY A 287 0.19 6.63 -7.72
N LYS A 288 0.52 7.17 -8.91
CA LYS A 288 1.84 7.01 -9.58
C LYS A 288 2.66 8.30 -9.51
N SER A 289 3.98 8.19 -9.33
CA SER A 289 4.87 9.35 -9.06
C SER A 289 6.17 9.26 -9.84
N LEU A 290 6.75 10.42 -10.20
CA LEU A 290 7.99 10.47 -10.97
C LEU A 290 9.15 9.74 -10.28
N ALA A 291 9.21 9.73 -8.94
CA ALA A 291 10.18 8.91 -8.19
C ALA A 291 10.00 7.39 -8.38
N GLY A 292 8.76 6.92 -8.58
CA GLY A 292 8.46 5.52 -8.88
C GLY A 292 8.83 5.16 -10.32
N SER A 293 8.34 5.94 -11.28
CA SER A 293 8.56 5.69 -12.71
C SER A 293 10.04 5.86 -13.10
N LEU A 294 10.78 6.80 -12.49
CA LEU A 294 12.23 6.92 -12.67
C LEU A 294 13.00 5.72 -12.06
N ALA A 295 12.52 5.15 -10.96
CA ALA A 295 13.11 3.93 -10.40
C ALA A 295 12.84 2.70 -11.29
N ALA A 296 11.62 2.58 -11.85
CA ALA A 296 11.33 1.58 -12.88
C ALA A 296 12.23 1.76 -14.10
N PHE A 297 12.45 2.99 -14.57
CA PHE A 297 13.35 3.29 -15.68
C PHE A 297 14.78 2.81 -15.41
N LEU A 298 15.39 3.29 -14.32
CA LEU A 298 16.79 2.97 -14.00
C LEU A 298 17.00 1.47 -13.72
N VAL A 299 16.07 0.82 -13.04
CA VAL A 299 16.14 -0.64 -12.81
C VAL A 299 15.86 -1.42 -14.09
N GLY A 300 15.01 -0.94 -15.00
CA GLY A 300 14.76 -1.57 -16.30
C GLY A 300 15.97 -1.47 -17.24
N VAL A 301 16.66 -0.32 -17.26
CA VAL A 301 17.97 -0.15 -17.93
C VAL A 301 18.98 -1.16 -17.35
N GLY A 302 19.13 -1.19 -16.02
CA GLY A 302 20.06 -2.10 -15.34
C GLY A 302 19.75 -3.58 -15.57
N THR A 303 18.46 -3.97 -15.56
CA THR A 303 17.98 -5.33 -15.81
C THR A 303 18.33 -5.80 -17.23
N SER A 304 18.16 -4.91 -18.20
CA SER A 304 18.38 -5.19 -19.63
C SER A 304 19.87 -5.27 -19.96
N ALA A 305 20.67 -4.33 -19.42
CA ALA A 305 22.12 -4.36 -19.51
C ALA A 305 22.72 -5.58 -18.79
N PHE A 306 22.16 -5.98 -17.64
CA PHE A 306 22.51 -7.22 -16.95
C PHE A 306 22.19 -8.46 -17.80
N PHE A 307 20.98 -8.56 -18.36
CA PHE A 307 20.57 -9.75 -19.11
C PHE A 307 21.34 -9.90 -20.43
N TRP A 308 21.14 -8.97 -21.38
CA TRP A 308 21.74 -9.07 -22.72
C TRP A 308 23.23 -8.67 -22.74
N GLY A 309 23.68 -7.82 -21.82
CA GLY A 309 25.06 -7.32 -21.81
C GLY A 309 26.04 -8.14 -20.97
N TRP A 310 25.57 -8.92 -20.00
CA TRP A 310 26.42 -9.71 -19.11
C TRP A 310 25.99 -11.17 -18.98
N LEU A 311 24.73 -11.45 -18.64
CA LEU A 311 24.27 -12.80 -18.35
C LEU A 311 24.31 -13.69 -19.59
N VAL A 312 23.73 -13.23 -20.70
CA VAL A 312 23.75 -13.96 -21.98
C VAL A 312 25.18 -14.15 -22.51
N PRO A 313 26.04 -13.11 -22.62
CA PRO A 313 27.40 -13.30 -23.16
C PRO A 313 28.36 -14.10 -22.26
N THR A 314 28.12 -14.18 -20.94
CA THR A 314 29.01 -14.93 -20.02
C THR A 314 28.53 -16.36 -19.70
N LYS A 315 27.31 -16.74 -20.11
CA LYS A 315 26.70 -18.04 -19.77
C LYS A 315 26.00 -18.74 -20.94
N GLY A 316 25.67 -18.05 -22.02
CA GLY A 316 25.07 -18.62 -23.21
C GLY A 316 26.10 -19.26 -24.17
N PRO A 317 25.64 -19.88 -25.27
CA PRO A 317 24.22 -20.05 -25.61
C PRO A 317 23.56 -21.16 -24.79
N MET A 318 22.42 -20.86 -24.17
CA MET A 318 21.53 -21.86 -23.58
C MET A 318 20.56 -22.41 -24.64
N PRO A 319 19.97 -23.61 -24.45
CA PRO A 319 18.99 -24.16 -25.39
C PRO A 319 17.86 -23.16 -25.69
N GLY A 320 17.58 -22.89 -26.96
CA GLY A 320 16.57 -21.91 -27.40
C GLY A 320 17.03 -20.46 -27.44
N ASP A 321 18.29 -20.13 -27.11
CA ASP A 321 18.85 -18.79 -27.30
C ASP A 321 19.02 -18.45 -28.80
N GLU A 322 19.02 -19.47 -29.67
CA GLU A 322 18.95 -19.38 -31.14
C GLU A 322 17.73 -18.57 -31.64
N LEU A 323 16.68 -18.47 -30.83
CA LEU A 323 15.43 -17.75 -31.16
C LEU A 323 15.34 -16.38 -30.46
N PHE A 324 16.44 -15.85 -29.94
CA PHE A 324 16.49 -14.50 -29.37
C PHE A 324 16.22 -13.44 -30.43
N MET A 325 15.42 -12.44 -30.06
CA MET A 325 15.16 -11.29 -30.92
C MET A 325 16.28 -10.26 -30.88
N PHE A 326 16.93 -10.04 -29.74
CA PHE A 326 18.09 -9.14 -29.67
C PHE A 326 19.41 -9.88 -29.86
N THR A 327 20.00 -9.68 -31.05
CA THR A 327 21.23 -10.34 -31.51
C THR A 327 22.51 -9.51 -31.28
N GLY A 328 22.42 -8.36 -30.59
CA GLY A 328 23.52 -7.41 -30.44
C GLY A 328 23.66 -6.40 -31.59
N THR A 329 22.78 -6.46 -32.59
CA THR A 329 22.61 -5.43 -33.64
C THR A 329 21.22 -4.78 -33.54
N LEU A 330 21.10 -3.56 -34.05
CA LEU A 330 19.84 -2.90 -34.37
C LEU A 330 19.92 -2.28 -35.77
N ARG A 331 18.81 -2.24 -36.52
CA ARG A 331 18.73 -1.73 -37.89
C ARG A 331 17.58 -0.76 -38.07
N LEU A 332 17.76 0.30 -38.85
CA LEU A 332 16.63 1.12 -39.29
C LEU A 332 15.83 0.39 -40.38
N PRO A 333 14.49 0.44 -40.36
CA PRO A 333 13.65 -0.02 -41.46
C PRO A 333 14.05 0.60 -42.81
N GLN A 334 13.98 -0.17 -43.89
CA GLN A 334 14.43 0.24 -45.23
C GLN A 334 13.84 1.59 -45.67
N LEU A 335 12.52 1.78 -45.49
CA LEU A 335 11.81 3.02 -45.79
C LEU A 335 12.37 4.26 -45.04
N LEU A 336 12.92 4.07 -43.83
CA LEU A 336 13.53 5.15 -43.05
C LEU A 336 15.00 5.37 -43.42
N SER A 337 15.76 4.31 -43.73
CA SER A 337 17.12 4.48 -44.26
C SER A 337 17.13 5.18 -45.62
N GLU A 338 16.19 4.85 -46.50
CA GLU A 338 16.03 5.50 -47.82
C GLU A 338 15.60 6.96 -47.67
N ALA A 339 14.61 7.26 -46.81
CA ALA A 339 14.16 8.63 -46.56
C ALA A 339 15.22 9.55 -45.94
N VAL A 340 16.23 9.00 -45.25
CA VAL A 340 17.37 9.74 -44.67
C VAL A 340 18.63 9.63 -45.55
N GLY A 341 18.60 8.87 -46.65
CA GLY A 341 19.74 8.67 -47.54
C GLY A 341 20.90 7.85 -46.95
N LEU A 342 20.65 7.03 -45.93
CA LEU A 342 21.65 6.21 -45.25
C LEU A 342 21.88 4.89 -45.98
N THR A 343 23.14 4.50 -46.15
CA THR A 343 23.46 3.16 -46.65
C THR A 343 23.09 2.09 -45.61
N PRO A 344 22.77 0.84 -46.00
CA PRO A 344 22.42 -0.23 -45.05
C PRO A 344 23.46 -0.50 -43.95
N ALA A 345 24.74 -0.25 -44.24
CA ALA A 345 25.82 -0.34 -43.27
C ALA A 345 25.78 0.79 -42.22
N GLN A 346 25.49 2.02 -42.62
CA GLN A 346 25.31 3.17 -41.72
C GLN A 346 23.97 3.12 -40.96
N ALA A 347 22.96 2.48 -41.56
CA ALA A 347 21.65 2.22 -40.95
C ALA A 347 21.66 1.07 -39.91
N THR A 348 22.81 0.41 -39.69
CA THR A 348 23.00 -0.66 -38.70
C THR A 348 23.86 -0.18 -37.54
N ILE A 349 23.37 -0.32 -36.31
CA ILE A 349 24.09 -0.06 -35.06
C ILE A 349 24.41 -1.41 -34.40
N SER A 350 25.56 -1.56 -33.76
CA SER A 350 25.98 -2.84 -33.15
C SER A 350 26.67 -2.67 -31.80
N GLY A 351 26.82 -3.79 -31.08
CA GLY A 351 27.62 -3.89 -29.85
C GLY A 351 27.10 -3.00 -28.73
N GLY A 352 28.02 -2.29 -28.06
CA GLY A 352 27.71 -1.46 -26.88
C GLY A 352 26.67 -0.35 -27.14
N LEU A 353 26.63 0.20 -28.36
CA LEU A 353 25.61 1.21 -28.72
C LEU A 353 24.23 0.59 -28.89
N ALA A 354 24.14 -0.57 -29.55
CA ALA A 354 22.88 -1.31 -29.70
C ALA A 354 22.34 -1.76 -28.33
N LEU A 355 23.21 -2.30 -27.46
CA LEU A 355 22.88 -2.67 -26.09
C LEU A 355 22.42 -1.45 -25.26
N GLY A 356 23.08 -0.30 -25.43
CA GLY A 356 22.70 0.96 -24.77
C GLY A 356 21.30 1.41 -25.16
N ILE A 357 21.00 1.43 -26.46
CA ILE A 357 19.67 1.75 -27.00
C ILE A 357 18.62 0.77 -26.48
N MET A 358 18.88 -0.55 -26.55
CA MET A 358 17.97 -1.58 -26.02
C MET A 358 17.70 -1.42 -24.53
N SER A 359 18.71 -1.08 -23.74
CA SER A 359 18.57 -0.90 -22.29
C SER A 359 17.76 0.36 -21.95
N LEU A 360 18.03 1.47 -22.64
CA LEU A 360 17.26 2.72 -22.52
C LEU A 360 15.80 2.53 -22.94
N TRP A 361 15.55 1.81 -24.05
CA TRP A 361 14.21 1.49 -24.52
C TRP A 361 13.47 0.60 -23.52
N SER A 362 14.09 -0.48 -23.06
CA SER A 362 13.46 -1.42 -22.12
C SER A 362 13.15 -0.76 -20.76
N GLY A 363 14.01 0.13 -20.28
CA GLY A 363 13.73 0.98 -19.13
C GLY A 363 12.58 1.96 -19.38
N PHE A 364 12.53 2.59 -20.56
CA PHE A 364 11.42 3.48 -20.94
C PHE A 364 10.09 2.73 -20.98
N VAL A 365 10.02 1.56 -21.63
CA VAL A 365 8.79 0.76 -21.70
C VAL A 365 8.39 0.25 -20.31
N ALA A 366 9.32 -0.16 -19.45
CA ALA A 366 9.01 -0.55 -18.07
C ALA A 366 8.38 0.61 -17.27
N ALA A 367 8.93 1.82 -17.37
CA ALA A 367 8.39 3.02 -16.74
C ALA A 367 7.04 3.46 -17.35
N ALA A 368 6.88 3.38 -18.67
CA ALA A 368 5.62 3.67 -19.34
C ALA A 368 4.52 2.67 -18.94
N SER A 369 4.87 1.39 -18.79
CA SER A 369 3.97 0.32 -18.35
C SER A 369 3.55 0.48 -16.88
N GLU A 370 4.40 1.06 -16.02
CA GLU A 370 4.04 1.43 -14.65
C GLU A 370 3.03 2.59 -14.59
N VAL A 371 3.11 3.55 -15.52
CA VAL A 371 2.17 4.70 -15.60
C VAL A 371 0.87 4.36 -16.34
N ALA A 372 0.91 3.38 -17.23
CA ALA A 372 -0.22 2.89 -17.99
C ALA A 372 -1.31 2.32 -17.07
N ASN A 373 -2.57 2.54 -17.44
CA ASN A 373 -3.72 1.88 -16.81
C ASN A 373 -4.59 1.33 -17.93
N VAL A 374 -4.55 0.02 -18.10
CA VAL A 374 -5.37 -0.70 -19.07
C VAL A 374 -6.63 -1.16 -18.35
N CYS A 375 -7.74 -0.44 -18.56
CA CYS A 375 -9.08 -0.82 -18.11
C CYS A 375 -9.24 -1.17 -16.61
N GLY A 376 -8.36 -0.70 -15.73
CA GLY A 376 -8.38 -1.04 -14.30
C GLY A 376 -7.80 -2.41 -13.94
N LEU A 377 -7.06 -3.06 -14.85
CA LEU A 377 -6.29 -4.28 -14.56
C LEU A 377 -5.16 -4.01 -13.56
N ASP A 378 -4.75 -5.06 -12.83
CA ASP A 378 -3.68 -4.98 -11.82
C ASP A 378 -2.29 -4.81 -12.46
N ASP A 379 -1.43 -4.04 -11.78
CA ASP A 379 -0.04 -3.76 -12.20
C ASP A 379 0.78 -5.05 -12.44
N ASN A 380 0.52 -6.12 -11.69
CA ASN A 380 1.22 -7.41 -11.85
C ASN A 380 0.92 -8.09 -13.20
N LEU A 381 -0.18 -7.75 -13.87
CA LEU A 381 -0.54 -8.24 -15.22
C LEU A 381 -0.14 -7.24 -16.31
N THR A 382 -0.35 -5.94 -16.09
CA THR A 382 -0.09 -4.91 -17.12
C THR A 382 1.40 -4.68 -17.36
N ILE A 383 2.21 -4.57 -16.30
CA ILE A 383 3.66 -4.32 -16.41
C ILE A 383 4.37 -5.37 -17.29
N PRO A 384 4.28 -6.69 -17.03
CA PRO A 384 4.98 -7.69 -17.85
C PRO A 384 4.48 -7.68 -19.30
N VAL A 385 3.16 -7.66 -19.52
CA VAL A 385 2.58 -7.80 -20.86
C VAL A 385 2.86 -6.57 -21.73
N LEU A 386 2.73 -5.35 -21.19
CA LEU A 386 3.06 -4.12 -21.91
C LEU A 386 4.58 -3.99 -22.14
N SER A 387 5.42 -4.42 -21.18
CA SER A 387 6.88 -4.44 -21.37
C SER A 387 7.29 -5.44 -22.44
N GLY A 388 6.73 -6.65 -22.44
CA GLY A 388 6.92 -7.66 -23.48
C GLY A 388 6.49 -7.14 -24.85
N LEU A 389 5.28 -6.58 -24.97
CA LEU A 389 4.78 -5.99 -26.22
C LEU A 389 5.66 -4.85 -26.75
N GLY A 390 6.11 -3.93 -25.88
CA GLY A 390 6.93 -2.79 -26.30
C GLY A 390 8.37 -3.16 -26.68
N ILE A 391 8.95 -4.17 -26.03
CA ILE A 391 10.27 -4.71 -26.38
C ILE A 391 10.18 -5.56 -27.67
N TRP A 392 9.20 -6.46 -27.75
CA TRP A 392 8.92 -7.28 -28.94
C TRP A 392 8.62 -6.42 -30.16
N GLY A 393 7.75 -5.42 -30.03
CA GLY A 393 7.39 -4.50 -31.12
C GLY A 393 8.58 -3.68 -31.61
N PHE A 394 9.43 -3.21 -30.70
CA PHE A 394 10.69 -2.55 -31.07
C PHE A 394 11.63 -3.49 -31.80
N LEU A 395 11.87 -4.71 -31.30
CA LEU A 395 12.72 -5.69 -31.97
C LEU A 395 12.10 -6.26 -33.27
N LYS A 396 10.78 -6.12 -33.49
CA LYS A 396 10.15 -6.40 -34.80
C LYS A 396 10.37 -5.29 -35.84
N ILE A 397 10.70 -4.08 -35.41
CA ILE A 397 10.96 -2.92 -36.28
C ILE A 397 12.47 -2.71 -36.47
N PHE A 398 13.27 -2.98 -35.43
CA PHE A 398 14.68 -2.62 -35.36
C PHE A 398 15.66 -3.78 -35.08
N GLY A 399 15.21 -5.03 -34.95
CA GLY A 399 16.07 -6.20 -34.68
C GLY A 399 16.81 -6.75 -35.90
#